data_AF-A0A920J1F1-F1
#
_entry.id   AF-A0A920J1F1-F1
#
_cell.length_a   1.000
_cell.length_b   1.000
_cell.length_c   1.000
_cell.angle_alpha   90.00
_cell.angle_beta   90.00
_cell.angle_gamma   90.00
#
_symmetry.space_group_name_H-M   'P 1'
#
loop_
_entity.id
_entity.type
_entity.pdbx_description
1 polymer ?
#
loop_
_entity_poly.entity_id
_entity_poly.type
_entity_poly.pdbx_seq_one_letter_code
_entity_poly.pdbx_strand_id
1 'polypeptide(L)'
;MCHLLLKTQILGKDVPEYKIFKDGKFSEFATDISEFWRPDFVAFLLGCSFTFENELVKNGIELPYFESKKNVPMFITSIDTEKAGNFHGKLVVTQRWIRREKVVKAIQATSRFPNQHGTPIKIGNSEEIGISDPYNPDFGDPWFPRK
;
A
#
# COMPACT_ATOMS: atom_id res chain seq x y z
N MET A 1 -1.80 -18.08 16.63
CA MET A 1 -2.01 -19.10 15.58
C MET A 1 -3.31 -18.77 14.88
N CYS A 2 -3.26 -17.92 13.84
CA CYS A 2 -4.46 -17.57 13.07
C CYS A 2 -4.75 -18.74 12.11
N HIS A 3 -5.83 -19.48 12.34
CA HIS A 3 -6.29 -20.54 11.45
C HIS A 3 -6.71 -19.90 10.12
N LEU A 4 -5.91 -20.09 9.06
CA LEU A 4 -6.28 -19.76 7.69
C LEU A 4 -7.37 -20.75 7.23
N LEU A 5 -8.63 -20.42 7.49
CA LEU A 5 -9.80 -21.02 6.84
C LEU A 5 -10.27 -20.06 5.75
N LEU A 6 -9.50 -19.93 4.68
CA LEU A 6 -10.04 -19.49 3.40
C LEU A 6 -9.85 -20.65 2.43
N LYS A 7 -10.94 -21.38 2.18
CA LYS A 7 -11.01 -22.23 0.99
C LYS A 7 -10.79 -21.29 -0.20
N THR A 8 -9.75 -21.55 -0.99
CA THR A 8 -9.36 -20.76 -2.17
C THR A 8 -10.49 -20.52 -3.17
N GLN A 9 -11.51 -21.37 -3.16
CA GLN A 9 -12.74 -21.26 -3.96
C GLN A 9 -13.57 -19.99 -3.66
N ILE A 10 -13.34 -19.33 -2.51
CA ILE A 10 -14.05 -18.14 -2.04
C ILE A 10 -13.48 -16.85 -2.66
N LEU A 11 -12.22 -16.86 -3.10
CA LEU A 11 -11.56 -15.66 -3.65
C LEU A 11 -11.95 -15.34 -5.10
N GLY A 12 -12.86 -16.11 -5.72
CA GLY A 12 -13.26 -15.88 -7.11
C GLY A 12 -14.17 -14.67 -7.29
N LYS A 13 -15.04 -14.38 -6.31
CA LYS A 13 -16.13 -13.41 -6.44
C LYS A 13 -16.25 -12.45 -5.24
N ASP A 14 -15.43 -12.62 -4.22
CA ASP A 14 -15.61 -11.94 -2.93
C ASP A 14 -14.85 -10.61 -2.81
N VAL A 15 -13.99 -10.29 -3.78
CA VAL A 15 -13.34 -8.98 -3.91
C VAL A 15 -14.11 -8.13 -4.93
N PRO A 16 -14.34 -6.83 -4.67
CA PRO A 16 -15.11 -5.97 -5.56
C PRO A 16 -14.56 -5.87 -6.99
N GLU A 17 -13.25 -5.95 -7.16
CA GLU A 17 -12.56 -5.86 -8.44
C GLU A 17 -11.20 -6.58 -8.38
N TYR A 18 -10.84 -7.23 -9.47
CA TYR A 18 -9.58 -7.90 -9.69
C TYR A 18 -8.86 -7.25 -10.87
N LYS A 19 -7.54 -7.15 -10.75
CA LYS A 19 -6.65 -6.72 -11.84
C LYS A 19 -5.91 -7.93 -12.39
N ILE A 20 -6.18 -8.30 -13.63
CA ILE A 20 -5.61 -9.50 -14.25
C ILE A 20 -4.34 -9.13 -15.02
N PHE A 21 -3.27 -9.89 -14.79
CA PHE A 21 -2.00 -9.76 -15.49
C PHE A 21 -1.67 -11.04 -16.27
N LYS A 22 -1.22 -10.89 -17.52
CA LYS A 22 -0.77 -11.98 -18.41
C LYS A 22 0.63 -11.62 -18.93
N ASP A 23 1.59 -12.54 -18.81
CA ASP A 23 2.99 -12.32 -19.20
C ASP A 23 3.62 -11.03 -18.64
N GLY A 24 3.30 -10.72 -17.37
CA GLY A 24 3.80 -9.54 -16.67
C GLY A 24 3.16 -8.21 -17.09
N LYS A 25 2.13 -8.23 -17.96
CA LYS A 25 1.42 -7.04 -18.43
C LYS A 25 -0.02 -7.04 -17.96
N PHE A 26 -0.54 -5.84 -17.69
CA PHE A 26 -1.96 -5.66 -17.40
C PHE A 26 -2.81 -6.11 -18.60
N SER A 27 -3.84 -6.91 -18.33
CA SER A 27 -4.79 -7.41 -19.33
C SER A 27 -6.12 -6.68 -19.20
N GLU A 28 -6.81 -6.87 -18.07
CA GLU A 28 -8.18 -6.39 -17.86
C GLU A 28 -8.54 -6.31 -16.37
N PHE A 29 -9.62 -5.57 -16.09
CA PHE A 29 -10.33 -5.63 -14.81
C PHE A 29 -11.45 -6.66 -14.89
N ALA A 30 -11.74 -7.32 -13.77
CA ALA A 30 -12.85 -8.26 -13.64
C ALA A 30 -13.48 -8.14 -12.25
N THR A 31 -14.76 -8.50 -12.11
CA THR A 31 -15.43 -8.63 -10.80
C THR A 31 -15.61 -10.08 -10.38
N ASP A 32 -15.30 -11.02 -11.27
CA ASP A 32 -15.33 -12.46 -11.06
C ASP A 32 -14.14 -13.08 -11.80
N ILE A 33 -13.28 -13.79 -11.07
CA ILE A 33 -12.10 -14.48 -11.64
C ILE A 33 -12.26 -16.00 -11.68
N SER A 34 -13.47 -16.53 -11.48
CA SER A 34 -13.71 -17.98 -11.43
C SER A 34 -13.22 -18.70 -12.70
N GLU A 35 -13.32 -18.05 -13.86
CA GLU A 35 -12.85 -18.60 -15.14
C GLU A 35 -11.32 -18.56 -15.30
N PHE A 36 -10.64 -17.66 -14.58
CA PHE A 36 -9.18 -17.55 -14.60
C PHE A 36 -8.52 -18.42 -13.53
N TRP A 37 -9.29 -18.84 -12.51
CA TRP A 37 -8.77 -19.57 -11.37
C TRP A 37 -8.32 -20.98 -11.74
N ARG A 38 -7.14 -21.37 -11.25
CA ARG A 38 -6.62 -22.73 -11.42
C ARG A 38 -6.42 -23.42 -10.07
N PRO A 39 -6.57 -24.75 -9.98
CA PRO A 39 -6.39 -25.49 -8.73
C PRO A 39 -4.98 -25.36 -8.12
N ASP A 40 -3.97 -25.04 -8.93
CA ASP A 40 -2.57 -24.88 -8.51
C ASP A 40 -2.22 -23.45 -8.07
N PHE A 41 -3.17 -22.51 -8.12
CA PHE A 41 -2.93 -21.15 -7.65
C PHE A 41 -2.78 -21.07 -6.13
N VAL A 42 -1.85 -20.21 -5.70
CA VAL A 42 -1.63 -19.86 -4.31
C VAL A 42 -2.04 -18.41 -4.11
N ALA A 43 -2.94 -18.18 -3.15
CA ALA A 43 -3.36 -16.85 -2.78
C ALA A 43 -2.50 -16.30 -1.63
N PHE A 44 -2.09 -15.04 -1.76
CA PHE A 44 -1.43 -14.29 -0.70
C PHE A 44 -2.32 -13.12 -0.29
N LEU A 45 -2.77 -13.11 0.96
CA LEU A 45 -3.43 -11.94 1.54
C LEU A 45 -2.37 -11.06 2.18
N LEU A 46 -2.10 -9.93 1.54
CA LEU A 46 -1.19 -8.92 2.06
C LEU A 46 -1.98 -7.96 2.97
N GLY A 47 -1.38 -7.61 4.10
CA GLY A 47 -2.02 -6.74 5.10
C GLY A 47 -2.32 -5.34 4.56
N CYS A 48 -3.28 -4.66 5.19
CA CYS A 48 -3.69 -3.30 4.83
C CYS A 48 -3.11 -2.25 5.80
N SER A 49 -3.03 -0.99 5.34
CA SER A 49 -2.62 0.18 6.12
C SER A 49 -3.58 0.57 7.24
N PHE A 50 -4.82 0.08 7.23
CA PHE A 50 -5.88 0.58 8.10
C PHE A 50 -5.55 0.57 9.60
N THR A 51 -4.86 -0.46 10.10
CA THR A 51 -4.44 -0.51 11.51
C THR A 51 -3.47 0.63 11.84
N PHE A 52 -2.52 0.90 10.95
CA PHE A 52 -1.54 1.96 11.07
C PHE A 52 -2.20 3.35 10.94
N GLU A 53 -3.13 3.52 10.00
CA GLU A 53 -3.80 4.81 9.74
C GLU A 53 -4.73 5.21 10.89
N ASN A 54 -5.44 4.24 11.47
CA ASN A 54 -6.27 4.48 12.65
C ASN A 54 -5.45 5.00 13.84
N GLU A 55 -4.23 4.47 14.04
CA GLU A 55 -3.35 4.92 15.11
C GLU A 55 -2.79 6.32 14.86
N LEU A 56 -2.53 6.69 13.61
CA LEU A 56 -2.20 8.08 13.26
C LEU A 56 -3.35 9.03 13.63
N VAL A 57 -4.58 8.69 13.25
CA VAL A 57 -5.77 9.52 13.54
C VAL A 57 -6.01 9.67 15.05
N LYS A 58 -5.94 8.58 15.81
CA LYS A 58 -6.04 8.62 17.29
C LYS A 58 -4.98 9.52 17.93
N ASN A 59 -3.83 9.65 17.29
CA ASN A 59 -2.75 10.54 17.72
C ASN A 59 -2.88 11.97 17.17
N GLY A 60 -4.02 12.32 16.58
CA GLY A 60 -4.32 13.67 16.08
C GLY A 60 -3.57 14.00 14.79
N ILE A 61 -3.18 12.98 14.01
CA ILE A 61 -2.59 13.17 12.68
C ILE A 61 -3.72 13.02 11.67
N GLU A 62 -3.95 14.10 10.93
CA GLU A 62 -4.98 14.15 9.91
C GLU A 62 -4.54 13.33 8.69
N LEU A 63 -5.46 12.51 8.19
CA LEU A 63 -5.31 11.74 6.95
C LEU A 63 -6.41 12.20 6.00
N PRO A 64 -6.15 13.22 5.18
CA PRO A 64 -7.23 13.90 4.45
C PRO A 64 -7.95 13.06 3.39
N TYR A 65 -7.35 11.95 2.98
CA TYR A 65 -7.95 10.95 2.10
C TYR A 65 -8.97 10.05 2.82
N PHE A 66 -9.16 10.18 4.14
CA PHE A 66 -10.27 9.51 4.84
C PHE A 66 -11.59 10.25 4.62
N GLU A 67 -11.55 11.57 4.52
CA GLU A 67 -12.73 12.42 4.34
C GLU A 67 -13.02 12.70 2.86
N SER A 68 -12.03 12.48 1.99
CA SER A 68 -12.18 12.57 0.54
C SER A 68 -12.29 11.17 -0.07
N LYS A 69 -13.05 11.02 -1.16
CA LYS A 69 -13.14 9.74 -1.90
C LYS A 69 -11.87 9.48 -2.75
N LYS A 70 -10.70 9.73 -2.17
CA LYS A 70 -9.39 9.66 -2.82
C LYS A 70 -8.58 8.53 -2.22
N ASN A 71 -7.77 7.89 -3.05
CA ASN A 71 -6.82 6.89 -2.64
C ASN A 71 -5.51 7.54 -2.19
N VAL A 72 -4.82 6.89 -1.26
CA VAL A 72 -3.50 7.34 -0.78
C VAL A 72 -2.50 7.41 -1.96
N PRO A 73 -1.69 8.47 -2.07
CA PRO A 73 -0.67 8.56 -3.12
C PRO A 73 0.42 7.52 -2.90
N MET A 74 0.76 6.81 -3.97
CA MET A 74 1.76 5.75 -4.01
C MET A 74 2.81 6.05 -5.08
N PHE A 75 4.06 5.75 -4.76
CA PHE A 75 5.22 6.05 -5.61
C PHE A 75 6.14 4.86 -5.72
N ILE A 76 6.65 4.65 -6.93
CA ILE A 76 7.73 3.71 -7.22
C ILE A 76 9.06 4.40 -6.86
N THR A 77 9.81 3.80 -5.95
CA THR A 77 11.10 4.35 -5.51
C THR A 77 12.26 3.88 -6.38
N SER A 78 13.45 4.45 -6.17
CA SER A 78 14.70 3.93 -6.73
C SER A 78 15.23 2.68 -6.01
N ILE A 79 14.67 2.34 -4.85
CA ILE A 79 15.11 1.23 -3.98
C ILE A 79 14.63 -0.11 -4.57
N ASP A 80 15.56 -1.04 -4.79
CA ASP A 80 15.24 -2.40 -5.22
C ASP A 80 14.73 -3.25 -4.04
N THR A 81 13.73 -4.09 -4.29
CA THR A 81 13.34 -5.14 -3.35
C THR A 81 14.39 -6.25 -3.34
N GLU A 82 14.49 -6.99 -2.23
CA GLU A 82 15.29 -8.21 -2.22
C GLU A 82 14.75 -9.22 -3.24
N LYS A 83 15.66 -9.79 -4.03
CA LYS A 83 15.31 -10.75 -5.08
C LYS A 83 14.96 -12.10 -4.47
N ALA A 84 13.82 -12.67 -4.88
CA ALA A 84 13.39 -14.01 -4.52
C ALA A 84 13.06 -14.81 -5.78
N GLY A 85 14.01 -15.62 -6.27
CA GLY A 85 13.87 -16.33 -7.53
C GLY A 85 13.68 -15.36 -8.71
N ASN A 86 12.57 -15.50 -9.43
CA ASN A 86 12.20 -14.58 -10.52
C ASN A 86 11.57 -13.27 -10.03
N PHE A 87 11.15 -13.20 -8.76
CA PHE A 87 10.50 -12.01 -8.21
C PHE A 87 11.53 -10.96 -7.81
N HIS A 88 11.43 -9.78 -8.40
CA HIS A 88 12.22 -8.59 -8.11
C HIS A 88 11.50 -7.36 -8.68
N GLY A 89 11.80 -6.18 -8.15
CA GLY A 89 11.23 -4.93 -8.64
C GLY A 89 11.64 -3.75 -7.76
N LYS A 90 11.05 -2.60 -8.04
CA LYS A 90 11.20 -1.41 -7.21
C LYS A 90 10.22 -1.44 -6.04
N LEU A 91 10.68 -0.98 -4.89
CA LEU A 91 9.84 -0.80 -3.71
C LEU A 91 8.81 0.31 -3.99
N VAL A 92 7.54 0.02 -3.74
CA VAL A 92 6.44 1.00 -3.77
C VAL A 92 6.17 1.50 -2.36
N VAL A 93 6.08 2.81 -2.19
CA VAL A 93 5.79 3.47 -0.91
C VAL A 93 4.49 4.28 -0.99
N THR A 94 3.85 4.49 0.15
CA THR A 94 2.70 5.40 0.30
C THR A 94 3.13 6.67 1.05
N GLN A 95 2.70 7.83 0.56
CA GLN A 95 3.08 9.13 1.15
C GLN A 95 1.98 9.70 2.05
N ARG A 96 2.39 10.27 3.18
CA ARG A 96 1.51 11.02 4.10
C ARG A 96 2.12 12.37 4.44
N TRP A 97 1.33 13.42 4.22
CA TRP A 97 1.69 14.78 4.60
C TRP A 97 1.41 15.00 6.09
N ILE A 98 2.49 15.11 6.87
CA ILE A 98 2.40 15.26 8.33
C ILE A 98 3.07 16.58 8.70
N ARG A 99 2.37 17.41 9.49
CA ARG A 99 2.95 18.66 10.02
C ARG A 99 4.21 18.35 10.82
N ARG A 100 5.25 19.19 10.65
CA ARG A 100 6.62 18.91 11.16
C ARG A 100 6.63 18.60 12.66
N GLU A 101 5.86 19.33 13.44
CA GLU A 101 5.70 19.18 14.89
C GLU A 101 5.03 17.86 15.31
N LYS A 102 4.30 17.20 14.39
CA LYS A 102 3.64 15.91 14.63
C LYS A 102 4.46 14.70 14.15
N VAL A 103 5.60 14.90 13.47
CA VAL A 103 6.40 13.80 12.89
C VAL A 103 6.88 12.81 13.93
N VAL A 104 7.42 13.28 15.07
CA VAL A 104 7.88 12.38 16.15
C VAL A 104 6.73 11.54 16.69
N LYS A 105 5.56 12.15 16.88
CA LYS A 105 4.35 11.46 17.33
C LYS A 105 3.89 10.41 16.32
N ALA A 106 3.97 10.72 15.02
CA ALA A 106 3.66 9.78 13.96
C ALA A 106 4.55 8.54 14.03
N ILE A 107 5.87 8.74 14.12
CA ILE A 107 6.84 7.64 14.23
C ILE A 107 6.54 6.77 15.44
N GLN A 108 6.33 7.39 16.61
CA GLN A 108 6.05 6.65 17.84
C GLN A 108 4.75 5.83 17.76
N ALA A 109 3.70 6.39 17.15
CA ALA A 109 2.45 5.70 16.94
C ALA A 109 2.63 4.47 16.04
N THR A 110 3.47 4.57 15.00
CA THR A 110 3.58 3.54 13.96
C THR A 110 4.64 2.49 14.26
N SER A 111 5.66 2.82 15.05
CA SER A 111 6.78 1.92 15.42
C SER A 111 6.34 0.68 16.21
N ARG A 112 5.14 0.71 16.81
CA ARG A 112 4.58 -0.42 17.58
C ARG A 112 4.05 -1.56 16.71
N PHE A 113 4.10 -1.41 15.39
CA PHE A 113 3.53 -2.33 14.41
C PHE A 113 4.59 -2.87 13.44
N PRO A 114 5.62 -3.60 13.93
CA PRO A 114 6.77 -4.02 13.12
C PRO A 114 6.38 -5.00 11.99
N ASN A 115 5.33 -5.79 12.20
CA ASN A 115 4.82 -6.75 11.20
C ASN A 115 3.75 -6.14 10.27
N GLN A 116 3.60 -4.81 10.25
CA GLN A 116 2.74 -4.10 9.29
C GLN A 116 3.58 -3.06 8.53
N HIS A 117 3.27 -1.77 8.66
CA HIS A 117 3.96 -0.69 7.95
C HIS A 117 5.16 -0.14 8.71
N GLY A 118 5.31 -0.47 10.01
CA GLY A 118 6.48 -0.13 10.81
C GLY A 118 6.83 1.36 10.84
N THR A 119 8.13 1.63 10.95
CA THR A 119 8.70 2.99 10.93
C THR A 119 8.75 3.51 9.48
N PRO A 120 8.50 4.80 9.22
CA PRO A 120 8.61 5.35 7.88
C PRO A 120 9.98 5.07 7.24
N ILE A 121 9.97 4.61 5.99
CA ILE A 121 11.19 4.34 5.21
C ILE A 121 11.95 5.65 4.91
N LYS A 122 11.22 6.75 4.69
CA LYS A 122 11.79 8.07 4.44
C LYS A 122 10.92 9.16 5.06
N ILE A 123 11.60 10.18 5.58
CA ILE A 123 11.00 11.43 6.06
C ILE A 123 11.74 12.60 5.37
N GLY A 124 10.98 13.57 4.87
CA GLY A 124 11.55 14.75 4.22
C GLY A 124 11.87 14.49 2.75
N ASN A 125 13.12 14.70 2.35
CA ASN A 125 13.54 14.76 0.95
C ASN A 125 13.22 13.47 0.17
N SER A 126 12.21 13.50 -0.69
CA SER A 126 11.75 12.34 -1.46
C SER A 126 12.72 11.94 -2.58
N GLU A 127 13.58 12.85 -3.03
CA GLU A 127 14.57 12.58 -4.09
C GLU A 127 15.59 11.52 -3.67
N GLU A 128 15.91 11.41 -2.37
CA GLU A 128 16.83 10.40 -1.85
C GLU A 128 16.32 8.96 -2.07
N ILE A 129 15.01 8.80 -2.28
CA ILE A 129 14.39 7.52 -2.64
C ILE A 129 13.88 7.52 -4.09
N GLY A 130 14.37 8.43 -4.93
CA GLY A 130 14.10 8.47 -6.36
C GLY A 130 12.77 9.12 -6.76
N ILE A 131 12.07 9.79 -5.84
CA ILE A 131 10.81 10.47 -6.12
C ILE A 131 11.09 11.96 -6.33
N SER A 132 11.12 12.39 -7.59
CA SER A 132 11.42 13.77 -7.99
C SER A 132 10.25 14.74 -7.75
N ASP A 133 9.01 14.27 -7.91
CA ASP A 133 7.81 15.09 -7.67
C ASP A 133 6.87 14.38 -6.68
N PRO A 134 6.85 14.79 -5.39
CA PRO A 134 6.00 14.18 -4.37
C PRO A 134 4.51 14.56 -4.50
N TYR A 135 4.13 15.28 -5.55
CA TYR A 135 2.74 15.65 -5.86
C TYR A 135 2.16 14.89 -7.05
N ASN A 136 2.97 14.12 -7.78
CA ASN A 136 2.56 13.37 -8.96
C ASN A 136 2.75 11.86 -8.75
N PRO A 137 1.81 11.16 -8.10
CA PRO A 137 1.97 9.76 -7.74
C PRO A 137 1.83 8.81 -8.95
N ASP A 138 2.54 7.68 -8.90
CA ASP A 138 2.41 6.59 -9.87
C ASP A 138 1.06 5.87 -9.73
N PHE A 139 0.53 5.78 -8.50
CA PHE A 139 -0.79 5.23 -8.21
C PHE A 139 -1.54 6.03 -7.15
N GLY A 140 -2.87 5.94 -7.16
CA GLY A 140 -3.72 6.69 -6.24
C GLY A 140 -3.88 8.14 -6.67
N ASP A 141 -4.27 9.00 -5.72
CA ASP A 141 -4.62 10.39 -6.02
C ASP A 141 -3.60 11.37 -5.47
N PRO A 142 -3.30 12.47 -6.20
CA PRO A 142 -2.40 13.50 -5.72
C PRO A 142 -2.99 14.23 -4.52
N TRP A 143 -2.11 14.57 -3.57
CA TRP A 143 -2.45 15.34 -2.38
C TRP A 143 -1.57 16.57 -2.21
N PHE A 144 -2.20 17.72 -2.00
CA PHE A 144 -1.56 18.99 -1.75
C PHE A 144 -1.83 19.42 -0.30
N PRO A 145 -0.81 19.49 0.58
CA PRO A 145 -0.99 19.90 1.95
C PRO A 145 -1.45 21.36 1.99
N ARG A 146 -2.45 21.63 2.83
CA ARG A 146 -2.85 23.01 3.14
C ARG A 146 -1.75 23.66 3.97
N LYS A 147 -1.47 24.94 3.71
CA LYS A 147 -0.52 25.74 4.49
C LYS A 147 -0.90 25.80 5.97
#